data_AF-A0A2H6JZY3-F1
#
_entry.id   AF-A0A2H6JZY3-F1
#
_cell.length_a   1.000
_cell.length_b   1.000
_cell.length_c   1.000
_cell.angle_alpha   90.00
_cell.angle_beta   90.00
_cell.angle_gamma   90.00
#
_symmetry.space_group_name_H-M   'P 1'
#
loop_
_entity.id
_entity.type
_entity.pdbx_description
1 polymer ?
#
loop_
_entity_poly.entity_id
_entity_poly.type
_entity_poly.pdbx_seq_one_letter_code
_entity_poly.pdbx_strand_id
1 'polypeptide(L)' 'MLNGPFAIIINNTDSMIAFNDRIKLRPLIAAELGETTFVASEEAAIREIEPDLDRVWAPRAGSPVIARLNNPGGE' A
#
# COMPACT_ATOMS: atom_id res chain seq x y z
N MET A 1 11.41 14.44 13.50
CA MET A 1 11.49 13.75 12.19
C MET A 1 11.43 12.26 12.42
N LEU A 2 10.68 11.51 11.62
CA LEU A 2 10.68 10.04 11.69
C LEU A 2 11.93 9.54 10.95
N ASN A 3 12.99 9.22 11.69
CA ASN A 3 14.28 8.82 11.15
C ASN A 3 14.55 7.34 11.49
N GLY A 4 14.75 6.51 10.47
CA GLY A 4 15.03 5.08 10.60
C GLY A 4 14.33 4.25 9.51
N PRO A 5 14.66 2.95 9.38
CA PRO A 5 13.97 2.04 8.46
C PRO A 5 12.51 1.86 8.86
N PHE A 6 11.57 2.18 7.98
CA PHE A 6 10.16 1.88 8.23
C PHE A 6 9.39 1.62 6.94
N ALA A 7 8.35 0.80 7.07
CA ALA A 7 7.24 0.70 6.14
C ALA A 7 5.98 0.73 7.00
N ILE A 8 5.11 1.72 6.76
CA ILE A 8 3.95 2.00 7.60
C ILE A 8 2.71 1.94 6.72
N ILE A 9 1.69 1.25 7.22
CA ILE A 9 0.32 1.31 6.71
C ILE A 9 -0.52 1.93 7.81
N ILE A 10 -1.23 3.01 7.49
CA ILE A 10 -2.18 3.67 8.38
C ILE A 10 -3.49 3.87 7.63
N ASN A 11 -4.60 3.78 8.36
CA ASN A 11 -5.92 4.01 7.79
C ASN A 11 -6.83 4.74 8.77
N ASN A 12 -7.85 5.37 8.21
CA ASN A 12 -9.06 5.76 8.94
C ASN A 12 -10.26 5.02 8.31
N THR A 13 -11.48 5.48 8.59
CA THR A 13 -12.71 4.88 8.06
C THR A 13 -12.81 4.93 6.53
N ASP A 14 -12.13 5.87 5.88
CA ASP A 14 -12.40 6.24 4.48
C ASP A 14 -11.18 6.09 3.57
N SER A 15 -9.99 5.91 4.16
CA SER A 15 -8.74 5.95 3.43
C SER A 15 -7.64 5.16 4.09
N MET A 16 -6.72 4.66 3.27
CA MET A 16 -5.49 4.00 3.66
C MET A 16 -4.31 4.70 3.00
N ILE A 17 -3.24 4.90 3.77
CA ILE A 17 -1.95 5.40 3.28
C ILE A 17 -0.88 4.38 3.64
N ALA A 18 -0.08 4.00 2.65
CA ALA A 18 1.09 3.16 2.86
C ALA A 18 2.35 3.81 2.28
N PHE A 19 3.45 3.82 3.04
CA PHE A 19 4.70 4.43 2.60
C PHE A 19 5.89 3.86 3.38
N ASN A 20 7.09 4.11 2.87
CA ASN A 20 8.34 3.73 3.51
C ASN A 20 9.23 4.94 3.78
N ASP A 21 10.37 4.69 4.42
CA ASP A 21 11.37 5.70 4.69
C ASP A 21 12.00 6.27 3.40
N ARG A 22 12.65 7.44 3.52
CA ARG A 22 13.17 8.21 2.38
C ARG A 22 14.26 7.50 1.57
N ILE A 23 14.86 6.45 2.10
CA ILE A 23 15.92 5.67 1.42
C ILE A 23 15.49 4.21 1.19
N LYS A 24 14.24 3.86 1.50
CA LYS A 24 13.59 2.56 1.25
C LYS A 24 14.34 1.38 1.87
N LEU A 25 14.62 1.46 3.18
CA LEU A 25 15.27 0.38 3.92
C LEU A 25 14.32 -0.75 4.34
N ARG A 26 13.01 -0.58 4.16
CA ARG A 26 12.01 -1.63 4.29
C ARG A 26 11.24 -1.84 2.98
N PRO A 27 10.99 -3.10 2.59
CA PRO A 27 10.23 -3.38 1.38
C PRO A 27 8.77 -2.96 1.57
N LEU A 28 8.16 -2.53 0.49
CA LEU A 28 6.75 -2.20 0.37
C LEU A 28 6.36 -2.45 -1.08
N ILE A 29 5.35 -3.27 -1.29
CA ILE A 29 4.76 -3.61 -2.58
C ILE A 29 3.31 -3.16 -2.54
N ALA A 30 2.87 -2.51 -3.62
CA ALA A 30 1.49 -2.16 -3.85
C ALA A 30 0.99 -2.85 -5.12
N ALA A 31 -0.29 -3.16 -5.14
CA ALA A 31 -0.94 -3.74 -6.30
C ALA A 31 -2.38 -3.24 -6.43
N GLU A 32 -2.93 -3.35 -7.63
CA GLU A 32 -4.29 -2.94 -7.97
C GLU A 32 -4.98 -4.09 -8.72
N LEU A 33 -6.26 -4.31 -8.39
CA LEU A 33 -7.22 -5.09 -9.19
C LEU A 33 -8.56 -4.35 -9.16
N GLY A 34 -9.00 -3.83 -10.31
CA GLY A 34 -10.18 -2.98 -10.38
C GLY A 34 -10.12 -1.80 -9.39
N GLU A 35 -11.09 -1.71 -8.49
CA GLU A 35 -11.17 -0.66 -7.46
C GLU A 35 -10.47 -1.03 -6.14
N THR A 36 -9.81 -2.19 -6.08
CA THR A 36 -9.15 -2.68 -4.87
C THR A 36 -7.65 -2.39 -4.93
N THR A 37 -7.14 -1.73 -3.89
CA THR A 37 -5.69 -1.52 -3.69
C THR A 37 -5.17 -2.45 -2.60
N PHE A 38 -4.11 -3.19 -2.92
CA PHE A 38 -3.40 -4.06 -2.01
C PHE A 38 -2.06 -3.45 -1.64
N VAL A 39 -1.62 -3.67 -0.40
CA VAL A 39 -0.26 -3.31 0.03
C VAL A 39 0.27 -4.37 0.98
N ALA A 40 1.51 -4.81 0.76
CA ALA A 40 2.21 -5.76 1.62
C ALA A 40 3.73 -5.52 1.61
N SER A 41 4.46 -6.22 2.46
CA SER A 41 5.94 -6.21 2.42
C SER A 41 6.48 -6.93 1.17
N GLU A 42 5.72 -7.87 0.59
CA GLU A 42 6.14 -8.76 -0.49
C GLU A 42 4.98 -9.01 -1.45
N GLU A 43 5.29 -9.24 -2.73
CA GLU A 43 4.27 -9.56 -3.74
C GLU A 43 3.60 -10.91 -3.49
N ALA A 44 4.34 -11.90 -2.96
CA ALA A 44 3.82 -13.23 -2.68
C ALA A 44 2.62 -13.22 -1.71
N ALA A 45 2.66 -12.35 -0.70
CA ALA A 45 1.55 -12.21 0.24
C ALA A 45 0.27 -11.67 -0.41
N ILE A 46 0.40 -10.81 -1.44
CA ILE A 46 -0.74 -10.32 -2.22
C ILE A 46 -1.24 -11.44 -3.14
N ARG A 47 -0.33 -12.13 -3.84
CA ARG A 47 -0.70 -13.19 -4.79
C ARG A 47 -1.30 -14.44 -4.15
N GLU A 48 -1.02 -14.68 -2.87
CA GLU A 48 -1.66 -15.75 -2.11
C GLU A 48 -3.18 -15.54 -1.99
N ILE A 49 -3.64 -14.29 -1.92
CA ILE A 49 -5.07 -13.97 -1.79
C ILE A 49 -5.71 -13.54 -3.12
N GLU A 50 -4.92 -12.98 -4.04
CA GLU A 50 -5.36 -12.54 -5.36
C GLU A 50 -4.25 -12.76 -6.40
N PRO A 51 -4.28 -13.89 -7.13
CA PRO A 51 -3.22 -14.23 -8.07
C PRO A 51 -3.23 -13.36 -9.34
N ASP A 52 -4.38 -12.82 -9.74
CA ASP A 52 -4.59 -12.17 -11.04
C ASP A 52 -4.76 -10.65 -10.86
N LEU A 53 -3.62 -9.95 -10.68
CA LEU A 53 -3.56 -8.50 -10.45
C LEU A 53 -3.41 -7.71 -11.76
N ASP A 54 -4.08 -6.56 -11.88
CA ASP A 54 -3.94 -5.65 -13.03
C ASP A 54 -2.57 -4.97 -13.03
N ARG A 55 -2.06 -4.66 -11.84
CA ARG A 55 -0.80 -3.93 -11.67
C ARG A 55 -0.13 -4.29 -10.36
N VAL A 56 1.19 -4.43 -10.40
CA VAL A 56 2.05 -4.56 -9.21
C VAL A 56 3.23 -3.63 -9.33
N TRP A 57 3.58 -2.93 -8.26
CA TRP A 57 4.77 -2.10 -8.22
C TRP A 57 5.34 -1.94 -6.81
N ALA A 58 6.63 -1.61 -6.74
CA ALA A 58 7.25 -1.19 -5.50
C ALA A 58 7.29 0.35 -5.45
N PRO A 59 6.56 1.04 -4.55
CA PRO A 59 6.53 2.50 -4.48
C PRO A 59 7.94 3.10 -4.31
N ARG A 60 8.17 4.29 -4.89
CA ARG A 60 9.45 5.00 -4.71
C ARG A 60 9.68 5.35 -3.23
N ALA A 61 10.94 5.46 -2.84
CA ALA A 61 11.32 5.79 -1.47
C ALA A 61 10.61 7.07 -0.98
N GLY A 62 10.00 7.01 0.20
CA GLY A 62 9.25 8.13 0.78
C GLY A 62 7.98 8.54 0.01
N SER A 63 7.59 7.83 -1.05
CA SER A 63 6.39 8.14 -1.84
C SER A 63 5.20 7.31 -1.32
N PRO A 64 4.08 7.95 -0.96
CA PRO A 64 2.92 7.24 -0.45
C PRO A 64 2.09 6.60 -1.55
N VAL A 65 1.49 5.46 -1.23
CA VAL A 65 0.32 4.90 -1.90
C VAL A 65 -0.90 5.34 -1.08
N ILE A 66 -1.88 5.96 -1.74
CA ILE A 66 -3.08 6.49 -1.08
C ILE A 66 -4.28 5.83 -1.75
N ALA A 67 -5.02 5.04 -0.98
CA ALA A 67 -6.29 4.45 -1.39
C ALA A 67 -7.43 5.14 -0.62
N ARG A 68 -8.55 5.39 -1.30
CA ARG A 68 -9.77 5.96 -0.71
C ARG A 68 -10.95 5.07 -1.07
N LEU A 69 -11.84 4.86 -0.12
CA LEU A 69 -13.10 4.17 -0.40
C LEU A 69 -13.94 5.06 -1.32
N ASN A 70 -14.57 4.44 -2.32
CA ASN A 70 -15.46 5.14 -3.25
C ASN A 70 -16.73 5.66 -2.56
N ASN A 71 -17.13 5.04 -1.45
CA ASN A 71 -18.29 5.44 -0.66
C ASN A 71 -17.96 5.50 0.85
N PRO A 72 -17.33 6.59 1.32
CA PRO A 72 -16.94 6.76 2.72
C PRO A 72 -18.16 6.90 3.63
N GLY A 73 -18.22 6.11 4.71
CA GLY A 73 -19.29 6.16 5.71
C GLY A 73 -20.64 5.54 5.31
N GLY A 74 -20.64 4.57 4.38
CA GLY A 74 -21.83 3.97 3.75
C GLY A 74 -23.12 3.96 4.60
N GLU A 75 -24.17 4.55 4.04
CA GLU A 75 -25.57 4.17 4.26
C GLU A 75 -25.90 2.87 3.51
#